data_AF-A0A970D677-F1
#
_entry.id   AF-A0A970D677-F1
#
_cell.length_a   1.000
_cell.length_b   1.000
_cell.length_c   1.000
_cell.angle_alpha   90.00
_cell.angle_beta   90.00
_cell.angle_gamma   90.00
#
_symmetry.space_group_name_H-M   'P 1'
#
loop_
_entity.id
_entity.type
_entity.pdbx_description
1 polymer ?
#
loop_
_entity_poly.entity_id
_entity_poly.type
_entity_poly.pdbx_seq_one_letter_code
_entity_poly.pdbx_strand_id
1 'polypeptide(L)'
;MISTNIYINGNNNEIVIGKNNVFINGDIYIEDDNNKVVFGSGNSVCGYTHIAVIEGQSVTFGDGCLFSTDVTFRVGDSHSIMDNNTGNRINPSKSIKIGDRVWFGNKTTILKGVEIGNDSIIATGSVV
;
A
#
# COMPACT_ATOMS: atom_id res chain seq x y z
N MET A 1 -9.98 9.18 -19.00
CA MET A 1 -8.92 8.21 -19.34
C MET A 1 -8.65 7.43 -18.08
N ILE A 2 -8.75 6.10 -18.11
CA ILE A 2 -8.42 5.27 -16.95
C ILE A 2 -6.92 4.98 -17.07
N SER A 3 -6.11 5.40 -16.10
CA SER A 3 -4.66 5.22 -16.12
C SER A 3 -4.14 4.83 -14.74
N THR A 4 -3.05 4.08 -14.71
CA THR A 4 -2.27 3.88 -13.49
C THR A 4 -1.09 4.83 -13.54
N ASN A 5 -0.95 5.69 -12.53
CA ASN A 5 0.11 6.70 -12.47
C ASN A 5 1.14 6.34 -11.40
N ILE A 6 2.40 6.67 -11.63
CA ILE A 6 3.48 6.42 -10.67
C ILE A 6 4.19 7.74 -10.43
N TYR A 7 4.29 8.13 -9.15
CA TYR A 7 4.97 9.33 -8.70
C TYR A 7 6.07 8.92 -7.73
N ILE A 8 7.32 9.32 -8.03
CA ILE A 8 8.49 9.01 -7.21
C ILE A 8 9.24 10.30 -6.96
N ASN A 9 9.39 10.65 -5.68
CA ASN A 9 10.17 11.79 -5.23
C ASN A 9 11.15 11.35 -4.12
N GLY A 10 12.40 11.09 -4.51
CA GLY A 10 13.46 10.61 -3.62
C GLY A 10 14.37 9.60 -4.33
N ASN A 11 15.33 9.05 -3.60
CA ASN A 11 16.41 8.22 -4.10
C ASN A 11 16.23 6.75 -3.69
N ASN A 12 16.81 5.83 -4.47
CA ASN A 12 16.85 4.40 -4.15
C ASN A 12 15.47 3.76 -3.88
N ASN A 13 14.43 4.29 -4.51
CA ASN A 13 13.09 3.74 -4.44
C ASN A 13 12.92 2.60 -5.47
N GLU A 14 12.20 1.55 -5.10
CA GLU A 14 12.06 0.36 -5.92
C GLU A 14 10.59 -0.04 -6.09
N ILE A 15 10.17 -0.31 -7.33
CA ILE A 15 8.89 -0.95 -7.65
C ILE A 15 9.18 -2.28 -8.32
N VAL A 16 8.69 -3.37 -7.72
CA VAL A 16 8.83 -4.73 -8.24
C VAL A 16 7.45 -5.26 -8.58
N ILE A 17 7.27 -5.69 -9.83
CA ILE A 17 6.01 -6.24 -10.32
C ILE A 17 6.27 -7.64 -10.86
N GLY A 18 5.66 -8.65 -10.25
CA GLY A 18 5.68 -10.03 -10.71
C GLY A 18 4.98 -10.22 -12.06
N LYS A 19 4.84 -11.48 -12.48
CA LYS A 19 4.28 -11.81 -13.80
C LYS A 19 2.75 -11.67 -13.79
N ASN A 20 2.17 -11.37 -14.95
CA ASN A 20 0.72 -11.45 -15.19
C ASN A 20 -0.15 -10.60 -14.25
N ASN A 21 0.35 -9.46 -13.78
CA ASN A 21 -0.44 -8.50 -13.02
C ASN A 21 -1.28 -7.62 -13.97
N VAL A 22 -2.47 -7.23 -13.52
CA VAL A 22 -3.36 -6.32 -14.23
C VAL A 22 -3.60 -5.07 -13.39
N PHE A 23 -3.34 -3.89 -13.96
CA PHE A 23 -3.56 -2.60 -13.31
C PHE A 23 -4.51 -1.74 -14.14
N ILE A 24 -5.78 -1.70 -13.76
CA ILE A 24 -6.80 -0.95 -14.49
C ILE A 24 -6.69 0.54 -14.17
N ASN A 25 -6.67 0.93 -12.89
CA ASN A 25 -6.66 2.32 -12.44
C ASN A 25 -5.97 2.44 -11.09
N GLY A 26 -5.27 3.53 -10.85
CA GLY A 26 -4.69 3.80 -9.54
C GLY A 26 -3.48 4.69 -9.58
N ASP A 27 -2.86 4.83 -8.43
CA ASP A 27 -1.65 5.61 -8.27
C ASP A 27 -0.76 5.03 -7.19
N ILE A 28 0.53 5.02 -7.50
CA ILE A 28 1.61 4.68 -6.58
C ILE A 28 2.36 5.98 -6.30
N TYR A 29 2.23 6.49 -5.09
CA TYR A 29 2.95 7.65 -4.58
C TYR A 29 4.07 7.20 -3.66
N ILE A 30 5.30 7.51 -4.05
CA ILE A 30 6.50 7.25 -3.27
C ILE A 30 7.19 8.59 -3.01
N GLU A 31 7.36 8.91 -1.73
CA GLU A 31 8.13 10.07 -1.26
C GLU A 31 9.22 9.59 -0.30
N ASP A 32 10.31 10.35 -0.19
CA ASP A 32 11.53 10.00 0.54
C ASP A 32 12.39 8.92 -0.13
N ASP A 33 13.46 8.52 0.56
CA ASP A 33 14.44 7.57 0.07
C ASP A 33 14.19 6.13 0.56
N ASN A 34 14.66 5.15 -0.21
CA ASN A 34 14.73 3.73 0.15
C ASN A 34 13.35 3.05 0.38
N ASN A 35 12.30 3.54 -0.26
CA ASN A 35 10.97 2.91 -0.19
C ASN A 35 10.81 1.79 -1.20
N LYS A 36 9.87 0.88 -0.92
CA LYS A 36 9.60 -0.25 -1.83
C LYS A 36 8.13 -0.59 -1.97
N VAL A 37 7.67 -0.76 -3.21
CA VAL A 37 6.37 -1.37 -3.52
C VAL A 37 6.59 -2.68 -4.26
N VAL A 38 6.05 -3.78 -3.73
CA VAL A 38 6.21 -5.11 -4.32
C VAL A 38 4.85 -5.72 -4.59
N PHE A 39 4.65 -6.16 -5.82
CA PHE A 39 3.58 -7.07 -6.18
C PHE A 39 4.18 -8.42 -6.57
N GLY A 40 3.65 -9.50 -5.99
CA GLY A 40 3.80 -10.85 -6.51
C GLY A 40 3.20 -11.00 -7.91
N SER A 41 2.90 -12.23 -8.32
CA SER A 41 2.36 -12.55 -9.63
C SER A 41 0.83 -12.67 -9.62
N GLY A 42 0.20 -12.36 -10.74
CA GLY A 42 -1.23 -12.64 -10.95
C GLY A 42 -2.20 -11.76 -10.18
N ASN A 43 -1.77 -10.61 -9.66
CA ASN A 43 -2.66 -9.68 -8.97
C ASN A 43 -3.56 -8.93 -9.95
N SER A 44 -4.79 -8.61 -9.52
CA SER A 44 -5.78 -7.89 -10.33
C SER A 44 -6.26 -6.64 -9.61
N VAL A 45 -5.77 -5.48 -10.03
CA VAL A 45 -6.25 -4.17 -9.57
C VAL A 45 -7.37 -3.71 -10.49
N CYS A 46 -8.62 -4.00 -10.10
CA CYS A 46 -9.79 -3.86 -10.97
C CYS A 46 -10.41 -2.45 -10.97
N GLY A 47 -10.08 -1.62 -9.99
CA GLY A 47 -10.55 -0.24 -9.87
C GLY A 47 -9.51 0.65 -9.22
N TYR A 48 -9.86 1.91 -8.97
CA TYR A 48 -8.90 2.89 -8.44
C TYR A 48 -8.29 2.38 -7.14
N THR A 49 -6.96 2.22 -7.12
CA THR A 49 -6.21 1.84 -5.92
C THR A 49 -5.10 2.84 -5.68
N HIS A 50 -5.05 3.38 -4.46
CA HIS A 50 -4.04 4.34 -4.03
C HIS A 50 -3.04 3.66 -3.08
N ILE A 51 -1.75 3.79 -3.38
CA ILE A 51 -0.66 3.27 -2.56
C ILE A 51 0.30 4.41 -2.25
N ALA A 52 0.42 4.78 -0.98
CA ALA A 52 1.36 5.80 -0.52
C ALA A 52 2.44 5.19 0.38
N VAL A 53 3.71 5.37 0.00
CA VAL A 53 4.89 4.85 0.71
C VAL A 53 5.88 5.97 1.01
N ILE A 54 6.27 6.09 2.28
CA ILE A 54 7.17 7.13 2.80
C ILE A 54 8.13 6.55 3.85
N GLU A 55 9.16 7.31 4.22
CA GLU A 55 10.09 7.02 5.33
C GLU A 55 10.83 5.68 5.24
N GLY A 56 11.24 5.29 4.03
CA GLY A 56 12.01 4.06 3.79
C GLY A 56 11.24 2.79 4.13
N GLN A 57 9.91 2.84 4.05
CA GLN A 57 9.03 1.71 4.34
C GLN A 57 8.58 1.02 3.05
N SER A 58 7.76 -0.01 3.21
CA SER A 58 7.30 -0.82 2.10
C SER A 58 5.84 -1.23 2.17
N VAL A 59 5.26 -1.46 1.00
CA VAL A 59 4.01 -2.22 0.85
C VAL A 59 4.32 -3.44 -0.02
N THR A 60 4.08 -4.63 0.51
CA THR A 60 4.34 -5.89 -0.19
C THR A 60 3.07 -6.71 -0.31
N PHE A 61 2.74 -7.12 -1.53
CA PHE A 61 1.64 -8.01 -1.87
C PHE A 61 2.17 -9.36 -2.34
N GLY A 62 1.56 -10.44 -1.86
CA GLY A 62 1.78 -11.79 -2.37
C GLY A 62 1.20 -12.01 -3.77
N ASP A 63 0.94 -13.27 -4.10
CA ASP A 63 0.42 -13.69 -5.39
C ASP A 63 -1.11 -13.70 -5.41
N GLY A 64 -1.71 -13.36 -6.55
CA GLY A 64 -3.13 -13.57 -6.82
C GLY A 64 -4.09 -12.73 -5.99
N CYS A 65 -3.68 -11.58 -5.48
CA CYS A 65 -4.57 -10.66 -4.77
C CYS A 65 -5.56 -9.98 -5.73
N LEU A 66 -6.75 -9.67 -5.21
CA LEU A 66 -7.82 -9.00 -5.93
C LEU A 66 -8.17 -7.69 -5.24
N PHE A 67 -8.19 -6.59 -6.00
CA PHE A 67 -8.50 -5.26 -5.49
C PHE A 67 -9.76 -4.76 -6.18
N SER A 68 -10.78 -4.42 -5.39
CA SER A 68 -11.95 -3.69 -5.88
C SER A 68 -11.57 -2.23 -6.24
N THR A 69 -12.56 -1.35 -6.35
CA THR A 69 -12.30 0.10 -6.49
C THR A 69 -12.22 0.79 -5.15
N ASP A 70 -11.52 1.93 -5.12
CA ASP A 70 -11.29 2.80 -3.98
C ASP A 70 -10.53 2.13 -2.84
N VAL A 71 -9.57 1.26 -3.15
CA VAL A 71 -8.72 0.61 -2.15
C VAL A 71 -7.53 1.51 -1.83
N THR A 72 -7.20 1.70 -0.55
CA THR A 72 -6.11 2.58 -0.11
C THR A 72 -5.12 1.85 0.78
N PHE A 73 -3.82 2.04 0.54
CA PHE A 73 -2.72 1.57 1.38
C PHE A 73 -1.84 2.76 1.78
N ARG A 74 -1.59 2.94 3.08
CA ARG A 74 -0.73 4.03 3.58
C ARG A 74 0.22 3.53 4.67
N VAL A 75 1.52 3.55 4.39
CA VAL A 75 2.56 3.15 5.37
C VAL A 75 2.87 4.22 6.41
N GLY A 76 2.36 5.44 6.22
CA GLY A 76 2.63 6.59 7.08
C GLY A 76 1.47 7.57 7.12
N ASP A 77 1.50 8.44 8.14
CA ASP A 77 0.43 9.40 8.42
C ASP A 77 0.68 10.78 7.76
N SER A 78 1.78 10.92 7.02
CA SER A 78 2.29 12.18 6.41
C SER A 78 2.65 13.30 7.40
N HIS A 79 2.14 13.27 8.63
CA HIS A 79 2.42 14.25 9.67
C HIS A 79 2.80 13.57 10.99
N SER A 80 3.70 14.21 11.71
CA SER A 80 4.17 13.75 13.02
C SER A 80 3.14 14.04 14.12
N ILE A 81 2.91 13.05 14.96
CA ILE A 81 2.26 13.20 16.27
C ILE A 81 3.36 13.22 17.31
N MET A 82 3.36 14.24 18.16
CA MET A 82 4.38 14.48 19.17
C MET A 82 3.82 14.18 20.56
N ASP A 83 4.58 13.47 21.39
CA ASP A 83 4.27 13.31 22.80
C ASP A 83 4.57 14.62 23.56
N ASN A 84 3.58 15.15 24.28
CA ASN A 84 3.69 16.45 24.94
C ASN A 84 4.69 16.47 26.11
N ASN A 85 5.00 15.32 26.71
CA ASN A 85 5.87 15.26 27.89
C ASN A 85 7.35 15.14 27.49
N THR A 86 7.63 14.38 26.43
CA THR A 86 8.99 14.06 25.99
C THR A 86 9.43 14.85 24.77
N GLY A 87 8.49 15.40 24.01
CA GLY A 87 8.77 16.05 22.72
C GLY A 87 9.14 15.07 21.61
N ASN A 88 9.02 13.76 21.83
CA ASN A 88 9.36 12.74 20.85
C ASN A 88 8.19 12.48 19.89
N ARG A 89 8.49 12.13 18.64
CA ARG A 89 7.48 11.63 17.70
C ARG A 89 7.03 10.22 18.11
N ILE A 90 5.72 9.96 18.03
CA ILE A 90 5.12 8.68 18.45
C ILE A 90 4.40 7.90 17.33
N ASN A 91 4.39 8.42 16.10
CA ASN A 91 3.79 7.75 14.93
C ASN A 91 4.76 7.59 13.75
N PRO A 92 5.94 6.96 13.94
CA PRO A 92 6.79 6.63 12.79
C PRO A 92 6.03 5.71 11.82
N SER A 93 6.36 5.81 10.54
CA SER A 93 5.80 4.93 9.50
C SER A 93 6.17 3.47 9.74
N LYS A 94 5.35 2.56 9.21
CA LYS A 94 5.57 1.12 9.29
C LYS A 94 5.09 0.43 8.02
N SER A 95 5.89 -0.50 7.51
CA SER A 95 5.53 -1.31 6.35
C SER A 95 4.20 -2.05 6.51
N ILE A 96 3.54 -2.31 5.38
CA ILE A 96 2.34 -3.15 5.26
C ILE A 96 2.72 -4.44 4.53
N LYS A 97 2.30 -5.59 5.05
CA LYS A 97 2.55 -6.90 4.44
C LYS A 97 1.24 -7.64 4.16
N ILE A 98 1.04 -8.02 2.91
CA ILE A 98 -0.14 -8.73 2.45
C ILE A 98 0.29 -10.10 1.90
N GLY A 99 -0.33 -11.17 2.38
CA GLY A 99 -0.14 -12.53 1.90
C GLY A 99 -0.75 -12.80 0.52
N ASP A 100 -0.83 -14.07 0.16
CA ASP A 100 -1.37 -14.53 -1.11
C ASP A 100 -2.91 -14.58 -1.11
N ARG A 101 -3.52 -14.37 -2.29
CA ARG A 101 -4.95 -14.56 -2.54
C ARG A 101 -5.84 -13.75 -1.58
N VAL A 102 -5.40 -12.54 -1.25
CA VAL A 102 -6.18 -11.60 -0.44
C VAL A 102 -7.14 -10.82 -1.33
N TRP A 103 -8.41 -10.71 -0.93
CA TRP A 103 -9.38 -9.86 -1.60
C TRP A 103 -9.69 -8.61 -0.77
N PHE A 104 -9.45 -7.45 -1.37
CA PHE A 104 -9.82 -6.14 -0.84
C PHE A 104 -11.17 -5.69 -1.41
N GLY A 105 -12.18 -5.62 -0.54
CA GLY A 105 -13.50 -5.08 -0.86
C GLY A 105 -13.45 -3.61 -1.28
N ASN A 106 -14.58 -3.09 -1.77
CA ASN A 106 -14.65 -1.68 -2.17
C ASN A 106 -14.38 -0.76 -0.97
N LYS A 107 -13.69 0.36 -1.18
CA LYS A 107 -13.47 1.41 -0.16
C LYS A 107 -12.74 0.92 1.11
N THR A 108 -11.90 -0.10 1.00
CA THR A 108 -11.08 -0.54 2.13
C THR A 108 -9.82 0.32 2.27
N THR A 109 -9.44 0.61 3.51
CA THR A 109 -8.21 1.35 3.85
C THR A 109 -7.34 0.49 4.75
N ILE A 110 -6.09 0.28 4.34
CA ILE A 110 -5.09 -0.48 5.09
C ILE A 110 -4.00 0.48 5.57
N LEU A 111 -3.82 0.56 6.88
CA LEU A 111 -2.91 1.52 7.51
C LEU A 111 -1.57 0.89 7.93
N LYS A 112 -0.64 1.77 8.28
CA LYS A 112 0.75 1.44 8.62
C LYS A 112 0.87 0.30 9.64
N GLY A 113 1.77 -0.65 9.36
CA GLY A 113 2.07 -1.76 10.25
C GLY A 113 1.11 -2.94 10.20
N VAL A 114 0.09 -2.90 9.33
CA VAL A 114 -0.83 -4.03 9.14
C VAL A 114 -0.14 -5.20 8.44
N GLU A 115 -0.40 -6.40 8.95
CA GLU A 115 -0.07 -7.66 8.28
C GLU A 115 -1.37 -8.45 8.03
N ILE A 116 -1.66 -8.82 6.78
CA ILE A 116 -2.83 -9.62 6.39
C ILE A 116 -2.33 -10.96 5.87
N GLY A 117 -2.83 -12.05 6.46
CA GLY A 117 -2.47 -13.41 6.09
C GLY A 117 -3.09 -13.86 4.76
N ASN A 118 -2.63 -14.99 4.26
CA ASN A 118 -3.12 -15.60 3.03
C ASN A 118 -4.63 -15.88 3.09
N ASP A 119 -5.27 -15.95 1.92
CA ASP A 119 -6.67 -16.40 1.75
C ASP A 119 -7.69 -15.56 2.55
N SER A 120 -7.34 -14.31 2.84
CA SER A 120 -8.17 -13.38 3.62
C SER A 120 -9.07 -12.52 2.73
N ILE A 121 -10.20 -12.07 3.28
CA ILE A 121 -11.10 -11.12 2.65
C ILE A 121 -11.26 -9.91 3.57
N ILE A 122 -10.97 -8.72 3.06
CA ILE A 122 -11.19 -7.45 3.75
C ILE A 122 -12.54 -6.89 3.31
N ALA A 123 -13.49 -6.82 4.23
CA ALA A 123 -14.85 -6.42 3.94
C ALA A 123 -14.94 -4.97 3.46
N THR A 124 -15.88 -4.68 2.56
CA THR A 124 -16.16 -3.35 2.02
C THR A 124 -16.23 -2.27 3.11
N GLY A 125 -15.52 -1.16 2.91
CA GLY A 125 -15.51 -0.02 3.83
C GLY A 125 -14.67 -0.21 5.10
N SER A 126 -13.97 -1.34 5.26
CA SER A 126 -13.16 -1.58 6.45
C SER A 126 -11.94 -0.68 6.49
N VAL A 127 -11.58 -0.25 7.71
CA VAL A 127 -10.26 0.28 8.04
C VAL A 127 -9.56 -0.76 8.88
N VAL A 128 -8.38 -1.18 8.44
CA VAL A 128 -7.55 -2.20 9.10
C VAL A 128 -6.29 -1.55 9.63
#